data_AF-A0A8H6HJ81-F1
#
_entry.id   AF-A0A8H6HJ81-F1
#
_cell.length_a   1.000
_cell.length_b   1.000
_cell.length_c   1.000
_cell.angle_alpha   90.00
_cell.angle_beta   90.00
_cell.angle_gamma   90.00
#
_symmetry.space_group_name_H-M   'P 1'
#
loop_
_entity.id
_entity.type
_entity.pdbx_description
1 polymer ?
#
loop_
_entity_poly.entity_id
_entity_poly.type
_entity_poly.pdbx_seq_one_letter_code
_entity_poly.pdbx_strand_id
1 'polypeptide(L)'
;MSRSPSPFSFSSSSSSAGEEEAPILEFFSQHTKSGFEYDPSQPSSQEFKRLCDHNKWKPSQPESKVAKTEFSRAIIQQFNVNFGKDEKDLYSWQKLCQMVSIDPIPDTVEEAREAFESVNVNLVELTDGYSNGQPVKTFDTVQKLSRYTLNNNLIFPKQMAYQEAGGLLKCLLRNILNPSKDVDRGRGSSVHRRAKERRGGKRAAD
;
A
#
# COMPACT_ATOMS: atom_id res chain seq x y z
N MET A 1 1.12 57.44 10.17
CA MET A 1 0.11 56.42 9.84
C MET A 1 0.80 55.34 9.03
N SER A 2 1.30 54.32 9.72
CA SER A 2 2.10 53.22 9.14
C SER A 2 1.16 52.13 8.61
N ARG A 3 1.38 51.68 7.37
CA ARG A 3 0.68 50.53 6.79
C ARG A 3 1.66 49.36 6.65
N SER A 4 1.32 48.25 7.31
CA SER A 4 2.05 46.99 7.29
C SER A 4 2.04 46.34 5.91
N PRO A 5 3.11 45.60 5.52
CA PRO A 5 3.10 44.77 4.33
C PRO A 5 2.43 43.41 4.62
N SER A 6 1.56 43.00 3.71
CA SER A 6 0.92 41.69 3.67
C SER A 6 1.96 40.61 3.29
N PRO A 7 2.08 39.50 4.02
CA PRO A 7 2.83 38.34 3.56
C PRO A 7 1.93 37.43 2.72
N PHE A 8 2.55 36.56 1.92
CA PHE A 8 1.95 35.54 1.05
C PHE A 8 1.68 35.95 -0.42
N SER A 9 2.76 36.32 -1.12
CA SER A 9 2.93 35.81 -2.50
C SER A 9 3.40 34.36 -2.38
N PHE A 10 2.49 33.40 -2.52
CA PHE A 10 2.88 32.03 -2.77
C PHE A 10 3.26 31.95 -4.25
N SER A 11 4.57 32.08 -4.54
CA SER A 11 5.10 31.70 -5.83
C SER A 11 4.62 30.29 -6.14
N SER A 12 3.88 30.15 -7.24
CA SER A 12 3.64 28.88 -7.91
C SER A 12 4.99 28.32 -8.36
N SER A 13 5.68 27.66 -7.43
CA SER A 13 6.72 26.70 -7.76
C SER A 13 6.00 25.43 -8.20
N SER A 14 5.92 25.29 -9.52
CA SER A 14 5.69 24.03 -10.22
C SER A 14 6.64 22.96 -9.67
N SER A 15 6.18 22.16 -8.71
CA SER A 15 6.90 20.98 -8.24
C SER A 15 6.60 19.82 -9.18
N SER A 16 7.45 19.69 -10.21
CA SER A 16 7.52 18.57 -11.14
C SER A 16 8.16 17.33 -10.47
N ALA A 17 7.57 16.84 -9.37
CA ALA A 17 8.06 15.67 -8.67
C ALA A 17 6.99 14.57 -8.72
N GLY A 18 7.12 13.63 -9.68
CA GLY A 18 6.37 12.38 -9.60
C GLY A 18 6.05 11.62 -10.89
N GLU A 19 6.39 12.10 -12.09
CA GLU A 19 5.97 11.41 -13.33
C GLU A 19 6.93 10.33 -13.85
N GLU A 20 8.13 10.18 -13.31
CA GLU A 20 9.09 9.19 -13.82
C GLU A 20 9.14 7.91 -12.97
N GLU A 21 8.78 6.80 -13.62
CA GLU A 21 8.85 5.40 -13.20
C GLU A 21 7.76 4.92 -12.23
N ALA A 22 6.52 4.84 -12.71
CA ALA A 22 5.50 3.96 -12.15
C ALA A 22 5.54 2.60 -12.88
N PRO A 23 6.09 1.52 -12.30
CA PRO A 23 6.21 0.21 -12.95
C PRO A 23 4.89 -0.33 -13.53
N ILE A 24 3.75 -0.01 -12.89
CA ILE A 24 2.43 -0.38 -13.39
C ILE A 24 2.11 0.34 -14.70
N LEU A 25 2.39 1.65 -14.78
CA LEU A 25 2.20 2.44 -16.00
C LEU A 25 3.09 1.91 -17.13
N GLU A 26 4.36 1.61 -16.82
CA GLU A 26 5.29 1.04 -17.78
C GLU A 26 4.78 -0.29 -18.33
N PHE A 27 4.31 -1.19 -17.47
CA PHE A 27 3.69 -2.45 -17.90
C PHE A 27 2.55 -2.21 -18.91
N PHE A 28 1.59 -1.33 -18.60
CA PHE A 28 0.47 -1.07 -19.50
C PHE A 28 0.87 -0.36 -20.79
N SER A 29 1.90 0.48 -20.77
CA SER A 29 2.42 1.18 -21.95
C SER A 29 2.86 0.21 -23.06
N GLN A 30 3.33 -0.98 -22.71
CA GLN A 30 3.76 -2.02 -23.65
C GLN A 30 2.59 -2.58 -24.48
N HIS A 31 1.36 -2.44 -23.98
CA HIS A 31 0.14 -2.94 -24.63
C HIS A 31 -0.58 -1.89 -25.48
N THR A 32 -0.09 -0.64 -25.51
CA THR A 32 -0.64 0.42 -26.40
C THR A 32 -0.57 0.03 -27.88
N LYS A 33 0.46 -0.72 -28.29
CA LYS A 33 0.62 -1.21 -29.66
C LYS A 33 -0.48 -2.17 -30.11
N SER A 34 -1.16 -2.85 -29.17
CA SER A 34 -2.34 -3.68 -29.48
C SER A 34 -3.65 -2.90 -29.39
N GLY A 35 -3.59 -1.57 -29.28
CA GLY A 35 -4.76 -0.68 -29.20
C GLY A 35 -5.43 -0.68 -27.83
N PHE A 36 -4.74 -1.14 -26.77
CA PHE A 36 -5.25 -1.04 -25.41
C PHE A 36 -4.95 0.34 -24.82
N GLU A 37 -5.97 1.01 -24.30
CA GLU A 37 -5.87 2.30 -23.62
C GLU A 37 -6.03 2.10 -22.11
N TYR A 38 -4.94 2.34 -21.37
CA TYR A 38 -4.91 2.25 -19.91
C TYR A 38 -5.54 3.47 -19.27
N ASP A 39 -6.50 3.26 -18.38
CA ASP A 39 -7.08 4.32 -17.55
C ASP A 39 -6.46 4.30 -16.13
N PRO A 40 -5.53 5.23 -15.82
CA PRO A 40 -4.86 5.26 -14.52
C PRO A 40 -5.80 5.65 -13.37
N SER A 41 -7.01 6.14 -13.64
CA SER A 41 -8.00 6.43 -12.59
C SER A 41 -8.70 5.18 -12.06
N GLN A 42 -8.58 4.06 -12.78
CA GLN A 42 -9.13 2.78 -12.37
C GLN A 42 -8.09 1.95 -11.62
N PRO A 43 -8.52 1.01 -10.75
CA PRO A 43 -7.58 0.09 -10.12
C PRO A 43 -6.83 -0.73 -11.18
N SER A 44 -5.51 -0.82 -11.06
CA SER A 44 -4.64 -1.53 -12.01
C SER A 44 -5.04 -3.00 -12.20
N SER A 45 -5.58 -3.64 -11.16
CA SER A 45 -6.13 -5.00 -11.24
C SER A 45 -7.33 -5.11 -12.19
N GLN A 46 -8.18 -4.08 -12.26
CA GLN A 46 -9.32 -4.02 -13.18
C GLN A 46 -8.84 -3.74 -14.61
N GLU A 47 -7.87 -2.85 -14.76
CA GLU A 47 -7.26 -2.56 -16.06
C GLU A 47 -6.51 -3.78 -16.62
N PHE A 48 -5.85 -4.58 -15.77
CA PHE A 48 -5.23 -5.84 -16.19
C PHE A 48 -6.27 -6.86 -16.66
N LYS A 49 -7.44 -6.90 -16.01
CA LYS A 49 -8.57 -7.73 -16.47
C LYS A 49 -9.08 -7.24 -17.83
N ARG A 50 -9.30 -5.93 -18.00
CA ARG A 50 -9.68 -5.33 -19.29
C ARG A 50 -8.67 -5.63 -20.39
N LEU A 51 -7.38 -5.60 -20.06
CA LEU A 51 -6.31 -5.96 -21.00
C LEU A 51 -6.42 -7.44 -21.43
N CYS A 52 -6.66 -8.35 -20.49
CA CYS A 52 -6.89 -9.76 -20.81
C CYS A 52 -8.11 -9.93 -21.74
N ASP A 53 -9.22 -9.23 -21.44
CA ASP A 53 -10.45 -9.28 -22.21
C ASP A 53 -10.26 -8.69 -23.62
N HIS A 54 -9.56 -7.56 -23.74
CA HIS A 54 -9.21 -6.89 -25.01
C HIS A 54 -8.44 -7.81 -25.95
N ASN A 55 -7.44 -8.52 -25.41
CA ASN A 55 -6.64 -9.48 -26.18
C ASN A 55 -7.29 -10.88 -26.29
N LYS A 56 -8.47 -11.08 -25.70
CA LYS A 56 -9.20 -12.36 -25.66
C LYS A 56 -8.37 -13.49 -25.06
N TRP A 57 -7.50 -13.16 -24.11
CA TRP A 57 -6.61 -14.11 -23.47
C TRP A 57 -7.35 -15.03 -22.50
N LYS A 58 -7.19 -16.34 -22.69
CA LYS A 58 -7.67 -17.34 -21.73
C LYS A 58 -6.59 -17.59 -20.67
N PRO A 59 -6.95 -17.83 -19.39
CA PRO A 59 -5.96 -18.05 -18.31
C PRO A 59 -4.94 -19.17 -18.56
N SER A 60 -5.27 -20.14 -19.40
CA SER A 60 -4.39 -21.26 -19.74
C SER A 60 -3.35 -20.91 -20.81
N GLN A 61 -3.56 -19.83 -21.58
CA GLN A 61 -2.69 -19.43 -22.69
C GLN A 61 -1.33 -18.93 -22.20
N PRO A 62 -0.24 -19.24 -22.92
CA PRO A 62 1.10 -18.74 -22.60
C PRO A 62 1.14 -17.21 -22.43
N GLU A 63 0.52 -16.46 -23.34
CA GLU A 63 0.50 -15.00 -23.35
C GLU A 63 -0.16 -14.44 -22.09
N SER A 64 -1.29 -15.03 -21.66
CA SER A 64 -1.97 -14.66 -20.41
C SER A 64 -1.06 -14.86 -19.19
N LYS A 65 -0.32 -15.98 -19.16
CA LYS A 65 0.59 -16.30 -18.06
C LYS A 65 1.80 -15.37 -18.03
N VAL A 66 2.36 -15.03 -19.20
CA VAL A 66 3.45 -14.06 -19.33
C VAL A 66 2.97 -12.69 -18.86
N ALA A 67 1.85 -12.19 -19.39
CA ALA A 67 1.31 -10.88 -18.98
C ALA A 67 1.00 -10.82 -17.48
N LYS A 68 0.45 -11.90 -16.90
CA LYS A 68 0.21 -11.98 -15.45
C LYS A 68 1.51 -11.94 -14.63
N THR A 69 2.57 -12.56 -15.14
CA THR A 69 3.89 -12.57 -14.49
C THR A 69 4.50 -11.17 -14.52
N GLU A 70 4.49 -10.51 -15.68
CA GLU A 70 5.00 -9.14 -15.81
C GLU A 70 4.19 -8.14 -15.00
N PHE A 71 2.85 -8.24 -15.01
CA PHE A 71 2.00 -7.42 -14.16
C PHE A 71 2.28 -7.64 -12.67
N SER A 72 2.48 -8.90 -12.25
CA SER A 72 2.84 -9.22 -10.86
C SER A 72 4.17 -8.59 -10.45
N ARG A 73 5.16 -8.58 -11.35
CA ARG A 73 6.44 -7.92 -11.13
C ARG A 73 6.26 -6.40 -11.01
N ALA A 74 5.48 -5.79 -11.90
CA ALA A 74 5.17 -4.38 -11.86
C ALA A 74 4.52 -3.97 -10.52
N ILE A 75 3.59 -4.77 -9.99
CA ILE A 75 2.98 -4.54 -8.67
C ILE A 75 4.02 -4.59 -7.55
N ILE A 76 4.94 -5.57 -7.54
CA ILE A 76 6.02 -5.64 -6.54
C ILE A 76 6.95 -4.44 -6.64
N GLN A 77 7.33 -4.06 -7.86
CA GLN A 77 8.22 -2.92 -8.09
C GLN A 77 7.54 -1.61 -7.67
N GLN A 78 6.26 -1.42 -7.99
CA GLN A 78 5.49 -0.25 -7.57
C GLN A 78 5.41 -0.14 -6.04
N PHE A 79 5.21 -1.26 -5.34
CA PHE A 79 5.26 -1.25 -3.87
C PHE A 79 6.61 -0.71 -3.37
N ASN A 80 7.71 -1.17 -3.96
CA ASN A 80 9.05 -0.74 -3.57
C ASN A 80 9.32 0.73 -3.92
N VAL A 81 8.74 1.26 -5.01
CA VAL A 81 8.81 2.69 -5.35
C VAL A 81 8.06 3.52 -4.31
N ASN A 82 6.86 3.09 -3.91
CA ASN A 82 6.01 3.83 -2.98
C ASN A 82 6.58 3.82 -1.55
N PHE A 83 7.05 2.65 -1.08
CA PHE A 83 7.35 2.41 0.32
C PHE A 83 8.78 1.99 0.61
N GLY A 84 9.64 1.77 -0.40
CA GLY A 84 11.00 1.28 -0.18
C GLY A 84 11.10 -0.24 0.02
N LYS A 85 12.32 -0.71 0.28
CA LYS A 85 12.68 -2.14 0.37
C LYS A 85 13.20 -2.54 1.74
N ASP A 86 13.77 -1.60 2.50
CA ASP A 86 14.48 -1.88 3.74
C ASP A 86 13.51 -1.96 4.91
N GLU A 87 13.53 -3.10 5.61
CA GLU A 87 12.72 -3.30 6.82
C GLU A 87 13.25 -2.52 8.04
N LYS A 88 14.44 -1.93 7.95
CA LYS A 88 15.05 -1.11 9.00
C LYS A 88 14.79 0.38 8.82
N ASP A 89 14.14 0.78 7.74
CA ASP A 89 13.82 2.18 7.49
C ASP A 89 12.54 2.60 8.20
N LEU A 90 12.68 3.44 9.23
CA LEU A 90 11.55 3.99 9.97
C LEU A 90 10.58 4.74 9.06
N TYR A 91 11.11 5.54 8.12
CA TYR A 91 10.27 6.38 7.27
C TYR A 91 9.35 5.53 6.38
N SER A 92 9.87 4.43 5.85
CA SER A 92 9.10 3.42 5.11
C SER A 92 7.94 2.85 5.93
N TRP A 93 8.18 2.46 7.20
CA TRP A 93 7.14 1.97 8.09
C TRP A 93 6.12 3.05 8.49
N GLN A 94 6.57 4.28 8.71
CA GLN A 94 5.69 5.40 9.04
C GLN A 94 4.74 5.75 7.88
N LYS A 95 5.23 5.74 6.63
CA LYS A 95 4.37 5.88 5.43
C LYS A 95 3.29 4.79 5.38
N LEU A 96 3.69 3.53 5.61
CA LEU A 96 2.75 2.42 5.65
C LEU A 96 1.69 2.63 6.73
N CYS A 97 2.09 3.04 7.94
CA CYS A 97 1.18 3.35 9.05
C CYS A 97 0.19 4.47 8.70
N GLN A 98 0.69 5.55 8.09
CA GLN A 98 -0.15 6.67 7.64
C GLN A 98 -1.20 6.21 6.63
N MET A 99 -0.81 5.36 5.68
CA MET A 99 -1.71 4.90 4.61
C MET A 99 -2.88 4.06 5.13
N VAL A 100 -2.68 3.35 6.24
CA VAL A 100 -3.74 2.59 6.93
C VAL A 100 -4.33 3.33 8.13
N SER A 101 -4.08 4.64 8.25
CA SER A 101 -4.63 5.53 9.28
C SER A 101 -4.32 5.09 10.72
N ILE A 102 -3.10 4.59 10.97
CA ILE A 102 -2.60 4.38 12.33
C ILE A 102 -2.25 5.75 12.94
N ASP A 103 -2.82 6.03 14.12
CA ASP A 103 -2.60 7.25 14.89
C ASP A 103 -2.46 6.90 16.39
N PRO A 104 -1.39 7.36 17.09
CA PRO A 104 -0.27 8.13 16.55
C PRO A 104 0.63 7.30 15.64
N ILE A 105 1.29 7.95 14.68
CA ILE A 105 2.37 7.33 13.90
C ILE A 105 3.54 7.05 14.86
N PRO A 106 4.03 5.80 14.97
CA PRO A 106 5.10 5.49 15.92
C PRO A 106 6.46 6.07 15.52
N ASP A 107 7.32 6.31 16.51
CA ASP A 107 8.62 6.98 16.35
C ASP A 107 9.81 6.00 16.27
N THR A 108 9.55 4.69 16.34
CA THR A 108 10.58 3.63 16.24
C THR A 108 10.18 2.56 15.22
N VAL A 109 11.18 1.88 14.63
CA VAL A 109 10.96 0.87 13.59
C VAL A 109 10.15 -0.28 14.15
N GLU A 110 10.46 -0.69 15.38
CA GLU A 110 9.83 -1.80 16.07
C GLU A 110 8.35 -1.52 16.34
N GLU A 111 8.02 -0.33 16.86
CA GLU A 111 6.63 0.05 17.14
C GLU A 111 5.82 0.25 15.85
N ALA A 112 6.42 0.88 14.82
CA ALA A 112 5.75 1.09 13.54
C ALA A 112 5.48 -0.25 12.83
N ARG A 113 6.45 -1.16 12.87
CA ARG A 113 6.29 -2.52 12.37
C ARG A 113 5.20 -3.28 13.12
N GLU A 114 5.24 -3.29 14.45
CA GLU A 114 4.24 -4.00 15.26
C GLU A 114 2.83 -3.43 15.02
N ALA A 115 2.70 -2.11 15.00
CA ALA A 115 1.44 -1.43 14.74
C ALA A 115 0.89 -1.80 13.36
N PHE A 116 1.71 -1.75 12.30
CA PHE A 116 1.28 -2.12 10.97
C PHE A 116 0.97 -3.63 10.86
N GLU A 117 1.76 -4.49 11.48
CA GLU A 117 1.54 -5.94 11.46
C GLU A 117 0.19 -6.34 12.12
N SER A 118 -0.38 -5.52 12.99
CA SER A 118 -1.72 -5.71 13.56
C SER A 118 -2.87 -5.39 12.58
N VAL A 119 -2.56 -4.71 11.46
CA VAL A 119 -3.52 -4.36 10.42
C VAL A 119 -3.54 -5.43 9.34
N ASN A 120 -4.74 -5.83 8.92
CA ASN A 120 -4.92 -6.70 7.76
C ASN A 120 -5.40 -5.85 6.58
N VAL A 121 -4.63 -5.82 5.50
CA VAL A 121 -4.89 -5.00 4.31
C VAL A 121 -4.55 -5.79 3.05
N ASN A 122 -5.23 -5.49 1.94
CA ASN A 122 -4.88 -6.07 0.66
C ASN A 122 -3.67 -5.34 0.06
N LEU A 123 -2.58 -6.06 -0.19
CA LEU A 123 -1.34 -5.45 -0.67
C LEU A 123 -1.40 -4.93 -2.11
N VAL A 124 -2.31 -5.43 -2.94
CA VAL A 124 -2.53 -4.85 -4.28
C VAL A 124 -3.16 -3.47 -4.12
N GLU A 125 -4.22 -3.35 -3.34
CA GLU A 125 -4.87 -2.05 -3.06
C GLU A 125 -3.98 -1.10 -2.26
N LEU A 126 -3.14 -1.59 -1.36
CA LEU A 126 -2.16 -0.75 -0.67
C LEU A 126 -1.13 -0.16 -1.64
N THR A 127 -0.75 -0.92 -2.66
CA THR A 127 0.19 -0.50 -3.70
C THR A 127 -0.46 0.47 -4.68
N ASP A 128 -1.67 0.14 -5.13
CA ASP A 128 -2.42 0.82 -6.19
C ASP A 128 -3.16 2.06 -5.66
N GLY A 129 -3.71 1.98 -4.46
CA GLY A 129 -4.47 3.04 -3.80
C GLY A 129 -3.65 4.29 -3.48
N TYR A 130 -2.32 4.17 -3.44
CA TYR A 130 -1.41 5.33 -3.36
C TYR A 130 -1.61 6.28 -4.55
N SER A 131 -1.88 5.76 -5.74
CA SER A 131 -2.06 6.56 -6.96
C SER A 131 -3.38 7.31 -7.02
N ASN A 132 -4.42 6.80 -6.35
CA ASN A 132 -5.82 7.25 -6.54
C ASN A 132 -6.41 7.98 -5.32
N GLY A 133 -5.61 8.21 -4.26
CA GLY A 133 -6.01 8.98 -3.08
C GLY A 133 -7.16 8.38 -2.27
N GLN A 134 -7.52 7.12 -2.52
CA GLN A 134 -8.60 6.44 -1.81
C GLN A 134 -8.08 5.82 -0.50
N PRO A 135 -8.86 5.90 0.60
CA PRO A 135 -8.49 5.25 1.85
C PRO A 135 -8.42 3.73 1.65
N VAL A 136 -7.29 3.12 2.03
CA VAL A 136 -7.10 1.68 1.87
C VAL A 136 -7.94 0.93 2.88
N LYS A 137 -8.72 -0.04 2.40
CA LYS A 137 -9.61 -0.84 3.24
C LYS A 137 -8.80 -1.78 4.15
N THR A 138 -9.08 -1.73 5.45
CA THR A 138 -8.50 -2.62 6.44
C THR A 138 -9.53 -3.64 6.94
N PHE A 139 -9.05 -4.75 7.50
CA PHE A 139 -9.86 -5.88 7.94
C PHE A 139 -9.46 -6.29 9.37
N ASP A 140 -10.46 -6.69 10.16
CA ASP A 140 -10.22 -7.09 11.55
C ASP A 140 -9.46 -8.42 11.69
N THR A 141 -9.57 -9.31 10.70
CA THR A 141 -8.95 -10.64 10.73
C THR A 141 -8.40 -11.04 9.37
N VAL A 142 -7.45 -11.98 9.37
CA VAL A 142 -6.85 -12.49 8.14
C VAL A 142 -7.88 -13.28 7.33
N GLN A 143 -8.88 -13.92 7.96
CA GLN A 143 -9.95 -14.61 7.23
C GLN A 143 -10.85 -13.63 6.48
N LYS A 144 -11.16 -12.45 7.05
CA LYS A 144 -11.91 -11.41 6.35
C LYS A 144 -11.10 -10.88 5.15
N LEU A 145 -9.81 -10.60 5.35
CA LEU A 145 -8.90 -10.20 4.28
C LEU A 145 -8.81 -11.27 3.19
N SER A 146 -8.69 -12.54 3.55
CA SER A 146 -8.61 -13.68 2.64
C SER A 146 -9.86 -13.78 1.77
N ARG A 147 -11.06 -13.79 2.37
CA ARG A 147 -12.33 -13.82 1.62
C ARG A 147 -12.47 -12.64 0.68
N TYR A 148 -12.16 -11.43 1.15
CA TYR A 148 -12.20 -10.23 0.31
C TYR A 148 -11.25 -10.35 -0.87
N THR A 149 -10.01 -10.77 -0.62
CA THR A 149 -8.97 -10.90 -1.64
C THR A 149 -9.35 -11.91 -2.71
N LEU A 150 -9.89 -13.07 -2.31
CA LEU A 150 -10.30 -14.13 -3.24
C LEU A 150 -11.53 -13.73 -4.05
N ASN A 151 -12.54 -13.15 -3.43
CA ASN A 151 -13.76 -12.73 -4.13
C ASN A 151 -13.50 -11.66 -5.19
N ASN A 152 -12.53 -10.78 -4.95
CA ASN A 152 -12.16 -9.71 -5.87
C ASN A 152 -10.98 -10.08 -6.80
N ASN A 153 -10.41 -11.28 -6.67
CA ASN A 153 -9.20 -11.71 -7.39
C ASN A 153 -7.97 -10.79 -7.21
N LEU A 154 -7.86 -10.13 -6.05
CA LEU A 154 -6.78 -9.18 -5.71
C LEU A 154 -5.56 -9.87 -5.09
N ILE A 155 -5.16 -11.02 -5.65
CA ILE A 155 -4.13 -11.88 -5.05
C ILE A 155 -2.74 -11.28 -5.30
N PHE A 156 -2.07 -10.87 -4.22
CA PHE A 156 -0.69 -10.40 -4.29
C PHE A 156 0.29 -11.57 -4.60
N PRO A 157 1.29 -11.38 -5.48
CA PRO A 157 2.19 -12.44 -5.94
C PRO A 157 3.23 -12.89 -4.89
N LYS A 158 2.77 -13.59 -3.84
CA LYS A 158 3.56 -13.97 -2.65
C LYS A 158 4.89 -14.67 -2.97
N GLN A 159 4.89 -15.66 -3.86
CA GLN A 159 6.11 -16.41 -4.19
C GLN A 159 7.17 -15.53 -4.87
N MET A 160 6.74 -14.72 -5.85
CA MET A 160 7.61 -13.77 -6.55
C MET A 160 8.11 -12.68 -5.58
N ALA A 161 7.25 -12.19 -4.68
CA ALA A 161 7.66 -11.23 -3.66
C ALA A 161 8.74 -11.77 -2.72
N TYR A 162 8.71 -13.06 -2.34
CA TYR A 162 9.81 -13.64 -1.57
C TYR A 162 11.15 -13.65 -2.32
N GLN A 163 11.12 -13.76 -3.65
CA GLN A 163 12.32 -13.83 -4.48
C GLN A 163 12.84 -12.44 -4.86
N GLU A 164 11.93 -11.52 -5.23
CA GLU A 164 12.27 -10.25 -5.87
C GLU A 164 12.14 -9.03 -4.94
N ALA A 165 11.50 -9.17 -3.77
CA ALA A 165 11.25 -8.02 -2.88
C ALA A 165 12.31 -7.79 -1.80
N GLY A 166 12.32 -6.57 -1.28
CA GLY A 166 13.04 -6.20 -0.06
C GLY A 166 12.45 -6.84 1.21
N GLY A 167 13.17 -6.72 2.33
CA GLY A 167 12.74 -7.23 3.64
C GLY A 167 11.41 -6.64 4.08
N LEU A 168 11.16 -5.36 3.75
CA LEU A 168 9.93 -4.66 4.11
C LEU A 168 8.68 -5.39 3.60
N LEU A 169 8.56 -5.61 2.29
CA LEU A 169 7.40 -6.27 1.70
C LEU A 169 7.22 -7.70 2.23
N LYS A 170 8.32 -8.43 2.48
CA LYS A 170 8.28 -9.80 3.01
C LYS A 170 7.60 -9.87 4.38
N CYS A 171 7.76 -8.84 5.22
CA CYS A 171 7.12 -8.74 6.52
C CYS A 171 5.59 -8.57 6.44
N LEU A 172 5.08 -8.08 5.30
CA LEU A 172 3.66 -7.76 5.13
C LEU A 172 2.83 -8.94 4.56
N LEU A 173 3.49 -9.95 4.00
CA LEU A 173 2.82 -11.06 3.32
C LEU A 173 1.96 -11.88 4.29
N ARG A 174 0.68 -12.08 3.96
CA ARG A 174 -0.27 -12.95 4.68
C ARG A 174 -0.50 -14.27 3.93
N ASN A 175 -1.04 -15.29 4.59
CA ASN A 175 -1.42 -16.57 3.99
C ASN A 175 -2.86 -16.52 3.49
N ILE A 176 -3.11 -15.77 2.41
CA ILE A 176 -4.46 -15.58 1.83
C ILE A 176 -5.16 -16.91 1.49
N LEU A 177 -4.45 -17.92 1.02
CA LEU A 177 -5.02 -19.23 0.68
C LEU A 177 -5.21 -20.16 1.89
N ASN A 178 -4.56 -19.87 3.01
CA ASN A 178 -4.69 -20.64 4.25
C ASN A 178 -4.55 -19.71 5.45
N PRO A 179 -5.57 -18.87 5.72
CA PRO A 179 -5.48 -17.80 6.71
C PRO A 179 -5.28 -18.32 8.13
N SER A 180 -5.61 -19.59 8.41
CA SER A 180 -5.38 -20.24 9.70
C SER A 180 -3.90 -20.38 10.07
N LYS A 181 -2.98 -20.22 9.10
CA LYS A 181 -1.52 -20.18 9.36
C LYS A 181 -1.05 -18.85 9.91
N ASP A 182 -1.82 -17.78 9.70
CA ASP A 182 -1.54 -16.51 10.33
C ASP A 182 -2.20 -16.52 11.71
N VAL A 183 -1.44 -16.13 12.73
CA VAL A 183 -2.05 -15.80 14.01
C VAL A 183 -2.83 -14.52 13.76
N ASP A 184 -4.15 -14.53 13.95
CA ASP A 184 -4.91 -13.29 14.06
C ASP A 184 -4.33 -12.57 15.27
N ARG A 185 -3.39 -11.66 15.03
CA ARG A 185 -2.89 -10.71 16.03
C ARG A 185 -4.00 -9.70 16.21
N GLY A 186 -5.08 -10.17 16.80
CA GLY A 186 -6.33 -9.45 16.96
C GLY A 186 -6.01 -8.12 17.60
N ARG A 187 -6.69 -7.10 17.08
CA ARG A 187 -6.77 -5.75 17.62
C ARG A 187 -7.18 -5.82 19.10
N GLY A 188 -6.18 -6.05 19.96
CA GLY A 188 -6.28 -6.04 21.41
C GLY A 188 -6.28 -4.59 21.89
N SER A 189 -7.43 -3.95 21.74
CA SER A 189 -7.79 -2.72 22.43
C SER A 189 -7.51 -2.83 23.93
N SER A 190 -6.44 -2.23 24.45
CA SER A 190 -6.40 -1.65 25.82
C SER A 190 -5.12 -0.88 26.21
N VAL A 191 -3.98 -1.01 25.51
CA VAL A 191 -2.71 -0.47 26.05
C VAL A 191 -2.51 1.03 25.80
N HIS A 192 -2.94 1.57 24.65
CA HIS A 192 -2.64 2.99 24.32
C HIS A 192 -3.60 4.03 24.94
N ARG A 193 -4.76 3.64 25.49
CA ARG A 193 -5.67 4.61 26.13
C ARG A 193 -5.26 4.99 27.56
N ARG A 194 -4.27 4.33 28.16
CA ARG A 194 -3.88 4.56 29.58
C ARG A 194 -2.59 5.37 29.78
N ALA A 195 -1.88 5.70 28.70
CA ALA A 195 -0.62 6.46 28.80
C ALA A 195 -0.82 7.99 28.84
N LYS A 196 -1.99 8.52 28.44
CA LYS A 196 -2.22 9.97 28.37
C LYS A 196 -2.79 10.61 29.64
N GLU A 197 -3.30 9.82 30.60
CA GLU A 197 -3.87 10.35 31.86
C GLU A 197 -2.89 10.39 33.05
N ARG A 198 -1.68 9.82 32.96
CA ARG A 198 -0.71 9.81 34.08
C ARG A 198 0.38 10.88 34.02
N ARG A 199 0.41 11.72 32.97
CA ARG A 199 1.41 12.81 32.82
C ARG A 199 0.85 14.23 33.04
N GLY A 200 -0.45 14.40 33.31
CA GLY A 200 -1.06 15.71 33.56
C GLY A 200 -1.32 16.08 35.03
N GLY A 201 -1.18 15.15 35.97
CA GLY A 201 -1.54 15.35 37.37
C GLY A 201 -0.36 15.61 38.30
N LYS A 202 0.45 16.65 38.04
CA LYS A 202 1.42 17.12 39.04
C LYS A 202 1.75 18.60 38.81
N ARG A 203 0.98 19.50 39.44
CA ARG A 203 1.44 20.73 40.14
C ARG A 203 0.29 21.64 40.58
N ALA A 204 0.49 22.21 41.79
CA ALA A 204 -0.20 23.31 42.48
C ALA A 204 -1.58 22.99 43.10
N ALA A 205 -1.91 23.38 44.32
CA ALA A 205 -1.37 24.45 45.16
C ALA A 205 -1.43 24.11 46.67
N ASP A 206 -0.61 24.86 47.41
CA ASP A 206 -0.77 25.22 48.83
C ASP A 206 -2.22 25.53 49.23
#